data_AF-A0A2W2AYG6-F1
#
_entry.id   AF-A0A2W2AYG6-F1
#
_cell.length_a   1.000
_cell.length_b   1.000
_cell.length_c   1.000
_cell.angle_alpha   90.00
_cell.angle_beta   90.00
_cell.angle_gamma   90.00
#
_symmetry.space_group_name_H-M   'P 1'
#
loop_
_entity.id
_entity.type
_entity.pdbx_description
1 polymer ?
#
loop_
_entity_poly.entity_id
_entity_poly.type
_entity_poly.pdbx_seq_one_letter_code
_entity_poly.pdbx_strand_id
1 'polypeptide(L)'
;MKPKNYKIIKRQAFIFWAWFGILLLCAFAPVYLFVKSHQIQQEYIARDVDDYKQILNKQILLHEKVDSLYKLTDLLNKDAVTNEQLLEILISSKRNETISIIGADSGSFPQYSFLLSHIDSIITLKDTIREMTYRKSVAFKDFNDCKSNTKKVQLDISDDPSRHFSASH
;
A
#
# COMPACT_ATOMS: atom_id res chain seq x y z
N MET A 1 -88.57 -12.05 22.93
CA MET A 1 -88.86 -10.91 22.03
C MET A 1 -87.57 -10.14 21.79
N LYS A 2 -87.17 -9.90 20.52
CA LYS A 2 -85.98 -9.07 20.22
C LYS A 2 -86.41 -7.60 20.12
N PRO A 3 -85.69 -6.66 20.74
CA PRO A 3 -86.08 -5.24 20.72
C PRO A 3 -86.07 -4.71 19.29
N LYS A 4 -87.04 -3.84 18.94
CA LYS A 4 -87.25 -3.31 17.58
C LYS A 4 -86.00 -2.64 16.98
N ASN A 5 -85.10 -2.13 17.83
CA ASN A 5 -83.85 -1.46 17.46
C ASN A 5 -82.58 -2.34 17.53
N TYR A 6 -82.69 -3.66 17.67
CA TYR A 6 -81.50 -4.53 17.86
C TYR A 6 -80.47 -4.43 16.73
N LYS A 7 -80.91 -4.23 15.48
CA LYS A 7 -80.02 -4.09 14.32
C LYS A 7 -79.15 -2.82 14.41
N ILE A 8 -79.72 -1.74 14.91
CA ILE A 8 -79.03 -0.45 15.08
C ILE A 8 -77.99 -0.56 16.20
N ILE A 9 -78.38 -1.20 17.33
CA ILE A 9 -77.49 -1.42 18.48
C ILE A 9 -76.28 -2.27 18.08
N LYS A 10 -76.48 -3.38 17.34
CA LYS A 10 -75.36 -4.21 16.87
C LYS A 10 -74.45 -3.47 15.90
N ARG A 11 -75.01 -2.63 15.01
CA ARG A 11 -74.22 -1.83 14.07
C ARG A 11 -73.35 -0.81 14.80
N GLN A 12 -73.91 -0.12 15.78
CA GLN A 12 -73.15 0.86 16.58
C GLN A 12 -72.08 0.18 17.45
N ALA A 13 -72.39 -0.97 18.05
CA ALA A 13 -71.41 -1.76 18.79
C ALA A 13 -70.26 -2.21 17.88
N PHE A 14 -70.55 -2.66 16.66
CA PHE A 14 -69.52 -3.05 15.69
C PHE A 14 -68.61 -1.88 15.30
N ILE A 15 -69.19 -0.71 15.03
CA ILE A 15 -68.44 0.51 14.72
C ILE A 15 -67.54 0.89 15.90
N PHE A 16 -68.05 0.83 17.14
CA PHE A 16 -67.27 1.10 18.33
C PHE A 16 -66.07 0.15 18.48
N TRP A 17 -66.29 -1.16 18.31
CA TRP A 17 -65.22 -2.15 18.37
C TRP A 17 -64.19 -1.98 17.25
N ALA A 18 -64.61 -1.59 16.05
CA ALA A 18 -63.70 -1.30 14.95
C ALA A 18 -62.80 -0.10 15.26
N TRP A 19 -63.38 1.01 15.75
CA TRP A 19 -62.60 2.19 16.16
C TRP A 19 -61.69 1.89 17.35
N PHE A 20 -62.17 1.14 18.33
CA PHE A 20 -61.36 0.70 19.47
C PHE A 20 -60.17 -0.16 19.02
N GLY A 21 -60.38 -1.07 18.07
CA GLY A 21 -59.31 -1.88 17.49
C GLY A 21 -58.27 -1.06 16.73
N ILE A 22 -58.69 -0.06 15.96
CA ILE A 22 -57.79 0.88 15.26
C ILE A 22 -56.95 1.68 16.26
N LEU A 23 -57.58 2.18 17.32
CA LEU A 23 -56.91 2.98 18.35
C LEU A 23 -55.89 2.14 19.12
N LEU A 24 -56.24 0.89 19.44
CA LEU A 24 -55.34 -0.08 20.03
C LEU A 24 -54.14 -0.37 19.10
N LEU A 25 -54.39 -0.61 17.81
CA LEU A 25 -53.33 -0.88 16.84
C LEU A 25 -52.41 0.33 16.64
N CYS A 26 -52.95 1.55 16.59
CA CYS A 26 -52.16 2.78 16.56
C CYS A 26 -51.28 2.95 17.81
N ALA A 27 -51.74 2.49 18.98
CA ALA A 27 -50.95 2.58 20.21
C ALA A 27 -49.80 1.54 20.24
N PHE A 28 -50.04 0.30 19.80
CA PHE A 28 -49.04 -0.77 19.88
C PHE A 28 -48.11 -0.86 18.67
N ALA A 29 -48.55 -0.43 17.48
CA ALA A 29 -47.74 -0.52 16.26
C ALA A 29 -46.41 0.24 16.33
N PRO A 30 -46.32 1.47 16.87
CA PRO A 30 -45.05 2.19 16.98
C PRO A 30 -44.04 1.46 17.89
N VAL A 31 -44.51 0.91 19.02
CA VAL A 31 -43.66 0.17 19.96
C VAL A 31 -43.14 -1.11 19.31
N TYR A 32 -44.00 -1.85 18.62
CA TYR A 32 -43.61 -3.06 17.90
C TYR A 32 -42.60 -2.78 16.78
N LEU A 33 -42.84 -1.75 15.97
CA LEU A 33 -41.91 -1.34 14.92
C LEU A 33 -40.58 -0.86 15.49
N PHE A 34 -40.58 -0.18 16.64
CA PHE A 34 -39.36 0.26 17.30
C PHE A 34 -38.50 -0.92 17.77
N VAL A 35 -39.10 -1.91 18.44
CA VAL A 35 -38.38 -3.11 18.89
C VAL A 35 -37.81 -3.89 17.70
N LYS A 36 -38.60 -4.06 16.64
CA LYS A 36 -38.15 -4.74 15.42
C LYS A 36 -37.02 -3.98 14.73
N SER A 37 -37.12 -2.65 14.65
CA SER A 37 -36.09 -1.79 14.09
C SER A 37 -34.79 -1.90 14.89
N HIS A 38 -34.87 -1.91 16.22
CA HIS A 38 -33.70 -2.02 17.09
C HIS A 38 -32.97 -3.36 16.91
N GLN A 39 -33.69 -4.48 16.81
CA GLN A 39 -33.08 -5.79 16.56
C GLN A 39 -32.33 -5.83 15.23
N ILE A 40 -32.96 -5.31 14.17
CA ILE A 40 -32.35 -5.24 12.84
C ILE A 40 -31.11 -4.33 12.86
N GLN A 41 -31.20 -3.16 13.51
CA GLN A 41 -30.07 -2.24 13.64
C GLN A 41 -28.88 -2.85 14.38
N GLN A 42 -29.13 -3.61 15.45
CA GLN A 42 -28.06 -4.28 16.19
C GLN A 42 -27.31 -5.30 15.33
N GLU A 43 -28.01 -6.07 14.50
CA GLU A 43 -27.38 -7.03 13.58
C GLU A 43 -26.55 -6.34 12.48
N TYR A 44 -27.00 -5.20 11.98
CA TYR A 44 -26.23 -4.40 11.02
C TYR A 44 -24.99 -3.79 11.67
N ILE A 45 -25.13 -3.17 12.84
CA ILE A 45 -24.00 -2.58 13.57
C ILE A 45 -22.97 -3.66 13.95
N ALA A 46 -23.41 -4.85 14.37
CA ALA A 46 -22.51 -5.95 14.70
C ALA A 46 -21.69 -6.41 13.47
N ARG A 47 -22.32 -6.46 12.29
CA ARG A 47 -21.64 -6.76 11.02
C ARG A 47 -20.66 -5.68 10.62
N ASP A 48 -21.09 -4.42 10.63
CA ASP A 48 -20.23 -3.28 10.28
C ASP A 48 -19.01 -3.18 11.22
N VAL A 49 -19.18 -3.50 12.50
CA VAL A 49 -18.08 -3.54 13.49
C VAL A 49 -17.10 -4.68 13.19
N ASP A 50 -17.58 -5.85 12.76
CA ASP A 50 -16.69 -6.96 12.41
C ASP A 50 -15.89 -6.64 11.14
N ASP A 51 -16.56 -6.14 10.10
CA ASP A 51 -15.92 -5.71 8.86
C ASP A 51 -14.88 -4.61 9.13
N TYR A 52 -15.22 -3.62 9.96
CA TYR A 52 -14.29 -2.58 10.36
C TYR A 52 -13.08 -3.12 11.14
N LYS A 53 -13.28 -4.07 12.06
CA LYS A 53 -12.17 -4.72 12.79
C LYS A 53 -11.25 -5.49 11.85
N GLN A 54 -11.79 -6.16 10.84
CA GLN A 54 -10.98 -6.88 9.85
C GLN A 54 -10.10 -5.91 9.04
N ILE A 55 -10.67 -4.79 8.59
CA ILE A 55 -9.93 -3.73 7.89
C ILE A 55 -8.85 -3.13 8.80
N LEU A 56 -9.19 -2.82 10.05
CA LEU A 56 -8.25 -2.24 11.02
C LEU A 56 -7.09 -3.19 11.34
N ASN A 57 -7.36 -4.47 11.54
CA ASN A 57 -6.31 -5.46 11.77
C ASN A 57 -5.37 -5.57 10.57
N LYS A 58 -5.93 -5.58 9.34
CA LYS A 58 -5.12 -5.53 8.12
C LYS A 58 -4.27 -4.26 8.08
N GLN A 59 -4.82 -3.11 8.46
CA GLN A 59 -4.10 -1.83 8.50
C GLN A 59 -2.93 -1.84 9.50
N ILE A 60 -3.13 -2.38 10.71
CA ILE A 60 -2.08 -2.50 11.74
C ILE A 60 -0.93 -3.37 11.22
N LEU A 61 -1.24 -4.53 10.66
CA LEU A 61 -0.22 -5.42 10.07
C LEU A 61 0.53 -4.74 8.92
N LEU A 62 -0.19 -3.99 8.09
CA LEU A 62 0.39 -3.27 6.97
C LEU A 62 1.31 -2.14 7.43
N HIS A 63 0.92 -1.41 8.48
CA HIS A 63 1.73 -0.36 9.09
C HIS A 63 3.07 -0.91 9.60
N GLU A 64 3.07 -2.01 10.34
CA GLU A 64 4.30 -2.65 10.85
C GLU A 64 5.22 -3.09 9.71
N LYS A 65 4.66 -3.74 8.67
CA LYS A 65 5.42 -4.16 7.49
C LYS A 65 6.04 -2.96 6.76
N VAL A 66 5.26 -1.90 6.55
CA VAL A 66 5.71 -0.70 5.83
C VAL A 66 6.75 0.08 6.63
N ASP A 67 6.62 0.17 7.96
CA ASP A 67 7.62 0.83 8.80
C ASP A 67 8.95 0.06 8.80
N SER A 68 8.88 -1.28 8.85
CA SER A 68 10.06 -2.13 8.70
C SER A 68 10.73 -1.97 7.33
N LEU A 69 9.93 -1.79 6.27
CA LEU A 69 10.41 -1.57 4.92
C LEU A 69 11.06 -0.19 4.78
N TYR A 70 10.45 0.84 5.36
CA TYR A 70 10.98 2.20 5.36
C TYR A 70 12.32 2.28 6.09
N LYS A 71 12.43 1.62 7.25
CA LYS A 71 13.70 1.51 7.98
C LYS A 71 14.79 0.81 7.16
N LEU A 72 14.42 -0.21 6.39
CA LEU A 72 15.35 -0.91 5.50
C LEU A 72 15.82 -0.02 4.35
N THR A 73 14.91 0.78 3.79
CA THR A 73 15.22 1.78 2.75
C THR A 73 16.11 2.91 3.29
N ASP A 74 15.90 3.38 4.52
CA ASP A 74 16.78 4.38 5.16
C ASP A 74 18.20 3.84 5.39
N LEU A 75 18.33 2.56 5.79
CA LEU A 75 19.63 1.88 5.88
C LEU A 75 20.30 1.72 4.51
N LEU A 76 19.52 1.40 3.48
CA LEU A 76 20.01 1.34 2.10
C LEU A 76 20.51 2.71 1.64
N ASN A 77 19.84 3.81 1.99
CA ASN A 77 20.23 5.16 1.59
C ASN A 77 21.50 5.66 2.30
N LYS A 78 21.82 5.14 3.49
CA LYS A 78 23.00 5.54 4.28
C LYS A 78 24.28 4.79 3.93
N ASP A 79 24.26 3.94 2.89
CA ASP A 79 25.37 3.03 2.50
C ASP A 79 25.93 2.24 3.70
N ALA A 80 25.12 2.02 4.74
CA ALA A 80 25.56 1.54 6.05
C ALA A 80 25.66 0.01 6.13
N VAL A 81 25.43 -0.70 5.01
CA VAL A 81 25.32 -2.15 4.97
C VAL A 81 26.27 -2.72 3.91
N THR A 82 27.04 -3.73 4.30
CA THR A 82 28.14 -4.32 3.51
C THR A 82 27.69 -5.03 2.22
N ASN A 83 26.38 -5.29 2.04
CA ASN A 83 25.81 -5.99 0.89
C ASN A 83 24.50 -5.34 0.41
N GLU A 84 24.62 -4.24 -0.33
CA GLU A 84 23.48 -3.47 -0.84
C GLU A 84 22.54 -4.28 -1.76
N GLN A 85 23.09 -5.18 -2.58
CA GLN A 85 22.31 -6.02 -3.51
C GLN A 85 21.38 -7.01 -2.79
N LEU A 86 21.81 -7.58 -1.66
CA LEU A 86 20.97 -8.49 -0.88
C LEU A 86 19.85 -7.74 -0.17
N LEU A 87 20.14 -6.50 0.26
CA LEU A 87 19.16 -5.63 0.89
C LEU A 87 18.05 -5.24 -0.08
N GLU A 88 18.42 -4.95 -1.33
CA GLU A 88 17.51 -4.59 -2.40
C GLU A 88 16.56 -5.75 -2.78
N ILE A 89 17.08 -6.98 -2.89
CA ILE A 89 16.28 -8.18 -3.12
C ILE A 89 15.30 -8.42 -1.96
N LEU A 90 15.74 -8.21 -0.71
CA LEU A 90 14.89 -8.32 0.47
C LEU A 90 13.78 -7.26 0.50
N ILE A 91 14.11 -6.01 0.15
CA ILE A 91 13.12 -4.92 0.05
C ILE A 91 12.09 -5.25 -1.03
N SER A 92 12.53 -5.66 -2.22
CA SER A 92 11.66 -6.05 -3.33
C SER A 92 10.77 -7.24 -2.99
N SER A 93 11.31 -8.26 -2.32
CA SER A 93 10.56 -9.44 -1.87
C SER A 93 9.50 -9.09 -0.83
N LYS A 94 9.85 -8.35 0.24
CA LYS A 94 8.90 -7.90 1.26
C LYS A 94 7.83 -6.96 0.70
N ARG A 95 8.19 -6.13 -0.28
CA ARG A 95 7.24 -5.27 -0.99
C ARG A 95 6.24 -6.10 -1.78
N ASN A 96 6.69 -7.08 -2.57
CA ASN A 96 5.80 -7.94 -3.35
C ASN A 96 4.88 -8.77 -2.46
N GLU A 97 5.36 -9.24 -1.32
CA GLU A 97 4.52 -9.89 -0.31
C GLU A 97 3.45 -8.92 0.22
N THR A 98 3.82 -7.68 0.51
CA THR A 98 2.91 -6.63 0.97
C THR A 98 1.86 -6.28 -0.09
N ILE A 99 2.25 -6.20 -1.37
CA ILE A 99 1.33 -6.01 -2.51
C ILE A 99 0.40 -7.20 -2.66
N SER A 100 0.88 -8.44 -2.47
CA SER A 100 0.03 -9.63 -2.54
C SER A 100 -1.06 -9.64 -1.46
N ILE A 101 -0.75 -9.10 -0.27
CA ILE A 101 -1.70 -8.96 0.84
C ILE A 101 -2.71 -7.82 0.54
N ILE A 102 -2.27 -6.74 -0.10
CA ILE A 102 -3.13 -5.61 -0.50
C ILE A 102 -3.99 -5.95 -1.72
N GLY A 103 -3.50 -6.79 -2.64
CA GLY A 103 -4.07 -7.01 -3.97
C GLY A 103 -5.49 -7.55 -3.99
N ALA A 104 -5.93 -8.20 -2.91
CA ALA A 104 -7.32 -8.64 -2.75
C ALA A 104 -8.29 -7.48 -2.41
N ASP A 105 -7.81 -6.39 -1.81
CA ASP A 105 -8.59 -5.23 -1.31
C ASP A 105 -7.96 -3.89 -1.71
N SER A 106 -7.34 -3.81 -2.90
CA SER A 106 -6.48 -2.67 -3.30
C SER A 106 -7.20 -1.30 -3.31
N GLY A 107 -8.53 -1.28 -3.42
CA GLY A 107 -9.35 -0.08 -3.28
C GLY A 107 -9.47 0.45 -1.85
N SER A 108 -9.25 -0.38 -0.83
CA SER A 108 -9.42 -0.04 0.59
C SER A 108 -8.18 0.63 1.20
N PHE A 109 -7.03 0.62 0.52
CA PHE A 109 -5.74 1.06 1.09
C PHE A 109 -4.89 1.93 0.12
N PRO A 110 -5.42 3.05 -0.42
CA PRO A 110 -4.72 3.88 -1.41
C PRO A 110 -3.45 4.55 -0.87
N GLN A 111 -3.38 4.83 0.42
CA GLN A 111 -2.22 5.47 1.06
C GLN A 111 -1.00 4.55 1.07
N TYR A 112 -1.22 3.26 1.31
CA TYR A 112 -0.15 2.28 1.36
C TYR A 112 0.37 1.94 -0.04
N SER A 113 -0.50 1.81 -1.04
CA SER A 113 -0.07 1.61 -2.43
C SER A 113 0.78 2.79 -2.94
N PHE A 114 0.41 4.02 -2.58
CA PHE A 114 1.21 5.22 -2.88
C PHE A 114 2.59 5.16 -2.21
N LEU A 115 2.68 4.82 -0.92
CA LEU A 115 3.95 4.67 -0.22
C LEU A 115 4.86 3.60 -0.85
N LEU A 116 4.28 2.45 -1.23
CA LEU A 116 5.00 1.38 -1.90
C LEU A 116 5.50 1.79 -3.30
N SER A 117 4.81 2.70 -3.99
CA SER A 117 5.27 3.26 -5.27
C SER A 117 6.49 4.16 -5.08
N HIS A 118 6.54 4.96 -4.01
CA HIS A 118 7.70 5.78 -3.71
C HIS A 118 8.96 4.96 -3.41
N ILE A 119 8.81 3.83 -2.71
CA ILE A 119 9.94 2.93 -2.44
C ILE A 119 10.52 2.36 -3.74
N ASP A 120 9.67 2.02 -4.70
CA ASP A 120 10.08 1.53 -6.03
C ASP A 120 10.88 2.59 -6.81
N SER A 121 10.42 3.85 -6.76
CA SER A 121 11.15 4.98 -7.35
C SER A 121 12.52 5.20 -6.71
N ILE A 122 12.67 4.95 -5.41
CA ILE A 122 13.96 5.11 -4.72
C ILE A 122 14.93 3.99 -5.11
N ILE A 123 14.46 2.74 -5.17
CA ILE A 123 15.27 1.59 -5.57
C ILE A 123 15.79 1.78 -7.00
N THR A 124 14.89 2.05 -7.95
CA THR A 124 15.23 2.30 -9.36
C THR A 124 16.19 3.47 -9.55
N LEU A 125 16.03 4.54 -8.76
CA LEU A 125 16.96 5.66 -8.79
C LEU A 125 18.35 5.26 -8.28
N LYS A 126 18.45 4.46 -7.20
CA LYS A 126 19.74 3.99 -6.69
C LYS A 126 20.45 3.05 -7.67
N ASP A 127 19.72 2.19 -8.36
CA ASP A 127 20.25 1.38 -9.46
C ASP A 127 20.86 2.23 -10.57
N THR A 128 20.14 3.29 -10.96
CA THR A 128 20.60 4.22 -11.99
C THR A 128 21.86 4.96 -11.55
N ILE A 129 21.93 5.39 -10.29
CA ILE A 129 23.13 6.04 -9.72
C ILE A 129 24.32 5.05 -9.70
N ARG A 130 24.08 3.79 -9.36
CA ARG A 130 25.10 2.75 -9.35
C ARG A 130 25.67 2.51 -10.76
N GLU A 131 24.80 2.44 -11.76
CA GLU A 131 25.22 2.32 -13.17
C GLU A 131 26.05 3.54 -13.61
N MET A 132 25.60 4.75 -13.30
CA MET A 132 26.35 5.97 -13.63
C MET A 132 27.71 6.03 -12.94
N THR A 133 27.79 5.59 -11.68
CA THR A 133 29.05 5.53 -10.92
C THR A 133 30.01 4.51 -11.53
N TYR A 134 29.50 3.34 -11.95
CA TYR A 134 30.28 2.35 -12.67
C TYR A 134 30.83 2.90 -13.99
N ARG A 135 29.97 3.51 -14.82
CA ARG A 135 30.38 4.14 -16.09
C ARG A 135 31.44 5.21 -15.87
N LYS A 136 31.31 6.03 -14.82
CA LYS A 136 32.31 7.04 -14.45
C LYS A 136 33.64 6.41 -14.06
N SER A 137 33.64 5.32 -13.28
CA SER A 137 34.86 4.60 -12.90
C SER A 137 35.60 4.03 -14.11
N VAL A 138 34.86 3.45 -15.06
CA VAL A 138 35.44 2.93 -16.31
C VAL A 138 36.03 4.07 -17.13
N ALA A 139 35.29 5.15 -17.35
CA ALA A 139 35.79 6.31 -18.09
C ALA A 139 37.02 6.96 -17.43
N PHE A 140 37.07 7.03 -16.10
CA PHE A 140 38.22 7.54 -15.37
C PHE A 140 39.43 6.62 -15.50
N LYS A 141 39.21 5.29 -15.51
CA LYS A 141 40.27 4.30 -15.76
C LYS A 141 40.81 4.44 -17.18
N ASP A 142 39.95 4.48 -18.18
CA ASP A 142 40.34 4.65 -19.59
C ASP A 142 41.10 5.96 -19.81
N PHE A 143 40.67 7.06 -19.16
CA PHE A 143 41.38 8.33 -19.19
C PHE A 143 42.79 8.22 -18.58
N ASN A 144 42.94 7.56 -17.43
CA ASN A 144 44.24 7.36 -16.80
C ASN A 144 45.15 6.44 -17.61
N ASP A 145 44.60 5.38 -18.21
CA ASP A 145 45.34 4.46 -19.08
C ASP A 145 45.82 5.18 -20.34
N CYS A 146 44.97 6.01 -20.95
CA CYS A 146 45.35 6.88 -22.07
C CYS A 146 46.47 7.85 -21.67
N LYS A 147 46.32 8.57 -20.55
CA LYS A 147 47.34 9.51 -20.04
C LYS A 147 48.68 8.81 -19.77
N SER A 148 48.64 7.60 -19.21
CA SER A 148 49.83 6.79 -18.95
C SER A 148 50.52 6.37 -20.26
N ASN A 149 49.75 5.91 -21.24
CA ASN A 149 50.28 5.54 -22.55
C ASN A 149 50.83 6.75 -23.32
N THR A 150 50.17 7.90 -23.30
CA THR A 150 50.71 9.12 -23.94
C THR A 150 52.04 9.54 -23.32
N LYS A 151 52.19 9.43 -21.99
CA LYS A 151 53.47 9.71 -21.32
C LYS A 151 54.58 8.74 -21.74
N LYS A 152 54.26 7.44 -21.89
CA LYS A 152 55.22 6.44 -22.39
C LYS A 152 55.65 6.74 -23.82
N VAL A 153 54.69 7.02 -24.70
CA VAL A 153 54.98 7.38 -26.10
C VAL A 153 55.80 8.67 -26.20
N GLN A 154 55.54 9.67 -25.36
CA GLN A 154 56.40 10.87 -25.31
C GLN A 154 57.82 10.55 -24.85
N LEU A 155 58.01 9.67 -23.87
CA LEU A 155 59.33 9.23 -23.44
C LEU A 155 60.04 8.47 -24.56
N ASP A 156 59.35 7.56 -25.24
CA ASP A 156 59.90 6.76 -26.34
C ASP A 156 60.24 7.60 -27.59
N ILE A 157 59.49 8.67 -27.87
CA ILE A 157 59.80 9.59 -28.98
C ILE A 157 60.93 10.57 -28.61
N SER A 158 61.07 10.88 -27.32
CA SER A 158 62.18 11.74 -26.83
C SER A 158 63.52 10.99 -26.82
N ASP A 159 63.48 9.66 -26.82
CA ASP A 159 64.64 8.79 -27.01
C ASP A 159 64.90 8.63 -28.51
N ASP A 160 65.85 9.40 -29.04
CA ASP A 160 66.17 9.43 -30.47
C ASP A 160 66.86 8.11 -30.90
N PRO A 161 66.19 7.23 -31.68
CA PRO A 161 66.76 5.94 -32.08
C PRO A 161 67.94 6.08 -33.06
N SER A 162 68.19 7.28 -33.60
CA SER A 162 69.32 7.55 -34.49
C SER A 162 70.65 7.73 -33.76
N ARG A 163 70.67 7.88 -32.43
CA ARG A 163 71.91 8.00 -31.64
C ARG A 163 72.64 6.67 -31.38
N HIS A 164 72.03 5.53 -31.66
CA HIS A 164 72.64 4.21 -31.42
C HIS A 164 73.21 3.51 -32.67
N PHE A 165 73.04 4.09 -33.86
CA PHE A 165 73.68 3.58 -35.09
C PHE A 165 74.93 4.41 -35.44
N SER A 166 75.95 4.35 -34.58
CA SER A 166 77.33 4.61 -35.03
C SER A 166 77.95 3.28 -35.43
N ALA A 167 78.17 3.13 -36.74
CA ALA A 167 78.85 2.00 -37.35
C ALA A 167 80.20 1.73 -36.68
N SER A 168 80.37 0.54 -36.11
CA SER A 168 81.68 0.01 -35.75
C SER A 168 82.29 -0.68 -36.96
N HIS A 169 83.30 -0.02 -37.52
CA HIS A 169 84.22 -0.50 -38.54
C HIS A 169 85.15 -1.61 -38.01
#